data_AF-A0A453DVZ5-F1
#
_entry.id   AF-A0A453DVZ5-F1
#
_cell.length_a   1.000
_cell.length_b   1.000
_cell.length_c   1.000
_cell.angle_alpha   90.00
_cell.angle_beta   90.00
_cell.angle_gamma   90.00
#
_symmetry.space_group_name_H-M   'P 1'
#
loop_
_entity.id
_entity.type
_entity.pdbx_description
1 polymer ?
#
loop_
_entity_poly.entity_id
_entity_poly.type
_entity_poly.pdbx_seq_one_letter_code
_entity_poly.pdbx_strand_id
1 'polypeptide(L)'
;IGSFGGITRIVNIVRNRGDLLKVAAAGPVAGFSLGFGLLLLGFTLPPSDGLGIIVDPAIFHQSFLLGGLAKLILGDVLKEGTQLSINPLVLWAWAGLLINAINSIPAGELDGGRIALAMWGRKVSSRLGSVTIALLGLSSLFSDVAFYWAVLIFFLQRGPIAPLSEEITEPENSYIGLGVAILFLGLLVCLPYPFLFDPSQVTDFDF
;
A
#
# COMPACT_ATOMS: atom_id res chain seq x y z
N ILE A 1 11.28 9.72 -3.59
CA ILE A 1 10.18 8.99 -4.29
C ILE A 1 10.85 7.97 -5.21
N GLY A 2 11.22 6.81 -4.68
CA GLY A 2 11.98 5.78 -5.41
C GLY A 2 11.04 4.73 -6.01
N SER A 3 11.17 4.47 -7.30
CA SER A 3 10.48 3.42 -8.08
C SER A 3 8.98 3.58 -8.37
N PHE A 4 8.42 4.80 -8.33
CA PHE A 4 7.08 5.03 -8.91
C PHE A 4 7.14 4.72 -10.42
N GLY A 5 6.49 3.66 -10.88
CA GLY A 5 6.54 3.24 -12.28
C GLY A 5 7.88 2.61 -12.72
N GLY A 6 8.69 2.11 -11.79
CA GLY A 6 9.81 1.24 -12.13
C GLY A 6 9.31 -0.06 -12.71
N ILE A 7 9.05 -0.09 -14.03
CA ILE A 7 8.73 -1.32 -14.75
C ILE A 7 9.99 -2.18 -14.68
N THR A 8 10.08 -3.06 -13.68
CA THR A 8 11.08 -4.13 -13.64
C THR A 8 10.68 -5.13 -14.72
N ARG A 9 10.89 -4.77 -15.98
CA ARG A 9 10.63 -5.65 -17.11
C ARG A 9 11.59 -6.81 -16.96
N ILE A 10 11.07 -7.95 -16.55
CA ILE A 10 11.83 -9.19 -16.52
C ILE A 10 12.00 -9.59 -18.00
N VAL A 11 13.19 -9.31 -18.54
CA VAL A 11 13.51 -9.58 -19.96
C VAL A 11 13.85 -11.06 -20.18
N ASN A 12 14.20 -11.78 -19.12
CA ASN A 12 14.55 -13.20 -19.16
C ASN A 12 13.50 -14.09 -18.51
N ILE A 13 13.28 -15.27 -19.07
CA ILE A 13 12.37 -16.27 -18.52
C ILE A 13 12.84 -16.66 -17.11
N VAL A 14 11.98 -16.45 -16.11
CA VAL A 14 12.24 -16.88 -14.73
C VAL A 14 12.09 -18.39 -14.66
N ARG A 15 13.02 -19.05 -13.94
CA ARG A 15 13.12 -20.50 -13.91
C ARG A 15 11.89 -21.16 -13.28
N ASN A 16 11.53 -20.74 -12.07
CA ASN A 16 10.43 -21.34 -11.31
C ASN A 16 9.61 -20.27 -10.56
N ARG A 17 8.46 -20.69 -10.00
CA ARG A 17 7.57 -19.82 -9.22
C ARG A 17 8.21 -19.30 -7.93
N GLY A 18 9.14 -20.05 -7.34
CA GLY A 18 9.88 -19.62 -6.14
C GLY A 18 10.78 -18.41 -6.40
N ASP A 19 11.53 -18.42 -7.49
CA ASP A 19 12.42 -17.33 -7.88
C ASP A 19 11.62 -16.09 -8.26
N LEU A 20 10.48 -16.27 -8.93
CA LEU A 20 9.55 -15.16 -9.22
C LEU A 20 9.04 -14.52 -7.92
N LEU A 21 8.67 -15.33 -6.92
CA LEU A 21 8.22 -14.83 -5.63
C LEU A 21 9.31 -14.02 -4.92
N LYS A 22 10.55 -14.52 -4.90
CA LYS A 22 11.70 -13.82 -4.28
C LYS A 22 11.98 -12.48 -4.95
N VAL A 23 12.03 -12.46 -6.29
CA VAL A 23 12.30 -11.25 -7.06
C VAL A 23 11.18 -10.23 -6.94
N ALA A 24 9.92 -10.68 -7.05
CA ALA A 24 8.75 -9.80 -6.94
C ALA A 24 8.56 -9.29 -5.50
N ALA A 25 8.96 -10.05 -4.48
CA ALA A 25 8.88 -9.62 -3.08
C ALA A 25 9.99 -8.65 -2.66
N ALA A 26 11.17 -8.70 -3.28
CA ALA A 26 12.32 -7.90 -2.85
C ALA A 26 12.05 -6.39 -2.84
N GLY A 27 11.39 -5.88 -3.90
CA GLY A 27 11.01 -4.48 -4.01
C GLY A 27 10.05 -4.05 -2.90
N PRO A 28 8.86 -4.69 -2.78
CA PRO A 28 7.90 -4.38 -1.73
C PRO A 28 8.44 -4.52 -0.31
N VAL A 29 9.27 -5.53 -0.03
CA VAL A 29 9.91 -5.66 1.30
C VAL A 29 10.78 -4.46 1.61
N ALA A 30 11.69 -4.10 0.70
CA ALA A 30 12.58 -2.95 0.91
C ALA A 30 11.78 -1.65 1.07
N GLY A 31 10.76 -1.45 0.24
CA GLY A 31 9.88 -0.28 0.27
C GLY A 31 9.10 -0.16 1.58
N PHE A 32 8.48 -1.26 2.04
CA PHE A 32 7.72 -1.25 3.28
C PHE A 32 8.61 -1.15 4.52
N SER A 33 9.75 -1.85 4.57
CA SER A 33 10.68 -1.75 5.70
C SER A 33 11.24 -0.33 5.86
N LEU A 34 11.68 0.29 4.77
CA LEU A 34 12.18 1.68 4.82
C LEU A 34 11.06 2.67 5.12
N GLY A 35 9.90 2.54 4.46
CA GLY A 35 8.75 3.41 4.68
C GLY A 35 8.25 3.36 6.13
N PHE A 36 8.18 2.17 6.72
CA PHE A 36 7.74 1.99 8.10
C PHE A 36 8.76 2.57 9.09
N GLY A 37 10.06 2.34 8.87
CA GLY A 37 11.12 2.95 9.68
C GLY A 37 11.07 4.47 9.67
N LEU A 38 10.93 5.07 8.48
CA LEU A 38 10.80 6.52 8.35
C LEU A 38 9.50 7.05 8.96
N LEU A 39 8.40 6.29 8.88
CA LEU A 39 7.13 6.68 9.47
C LEU A 39 7.22 6.74 11.00
N LEU A 40 7.81 5.72 11.63
CA LEU A 40 8.06 5.70 13.08
C LEU A 40 9.02 6.82 13.51
N LEU A 41 10.07 7.07 12.74
CA LEU A 41 10.97 8.20 12.97
C LEU A 41 10.23 9.54 12.85
N GLY A 42 9.33 9.68 11.87
CA GLY A 42 8.53 10.89 11.71
C GLY A 42 7.61 11.18 12.89
N PHE A 43 7.03 10.15 13.51
CA PHE A 43 6.19 10.33 14.70
C PHE A 43 6.99 10.60 15.99
N THR A 44 8.24 10.14 16.05
CA THR A 44 9.07 10.27 17.27
C THR A 44 9.99 11.49 17.25
N LEU A 45 10.39 11.96 16.06
CA LEU A 45 11.28 13.12 15.91
C LEU A 45 10.48 14.43 15.88
N PRO A 46 10.86 15.42 16.71
CA PRO A 46 10.25 16.73 16.64
C PRO A 46 10.52 17.37 15.27
N PRO A 47 9.64 18.27 14.78
CA PRO A 47 9.85 18.92 13.50
C PRO A 47 11.16 19.71 13.45
N SER A 48 11.92 19.56 12.36
CA SER A 48 13.25 20.19 12.19
C SER A 48 13.21 21.71 12.29
N ASP A 49 12.09 22.31 11.88
CA ASP A 49 11.92 23.75 11.78
C ASP A 49 11.19 24.33 13.01
N GLY A 50 10.93 23.51 14.03
CA GLY A 50 10.22 23.86 15.25
C GLY A 50 8.70 24.08 15.10
N LEU A 51 8.23 24.42 13.89
CA LEU A 51 6.82 24.69 13.60
C LEU A 51 6.03 23.44 13.18
N GLY A 52 6.69 22.50 12.48
CA GLY A 52 6.04 21.34 11.86
C GLY A 52 4.99 21.69 10.82
N ILE A 53 4.33 20.66 10.28
CA ILE A 53 3.20 20.85 9.37
C ILE A 53 1.93 20.62 10.18
N ILE A 54 1.09 21.65 10.18
CA ILE A 54 -0.24 21.56 10.76
C ILE A 54 -1.11 20.77 9.79
N VAL A 55 -1.58 19.62 10.25
CA VAL A 55 -2.47 18.73 9.50
C VAL A 55 -3.79 18.51 10.24
N ASP A 56 -4.83 18.30 9.45
CA ASP A 56 -6.10 17.79 9.95
C ASP A 56 -5.97 16.26 10.19
N PRO A 57 -6.39 15.76 11.37
CA PRO A 57 -6.49 14.32 11.65
C PRO A 57 -7.25 13.50 10.59
N ALA A 58 -8.14 14.12 9.82
CA ALA A 58 -8.83 13.51 8.69
C ALA A 58 -7.88 12.88 7.64
N ILE A 59 -6.63 13.37 7.54
CA ILE A 59 -5.63 12.78 6.63
C ILE A 59 -5.25 11.36 7.08
N PHE A 60 -5.23 11.07 8.38
CA PHE A 60 -4.92 9.74 8.89
C PHE A 60 -6.03 8.73 8.60
N HIS A 61 -7.25 9.18 8.26
CA HIS A 61 -8.33 8.31 7.81
C HIS A 61 -8.12 7.74 6.41
N GLN A 62 -7.20 8.30 5.62
CA GLN A 62 -6.95 7.84 4.26
C GLN A 62 -6.25 6.47 4.21
N SER A 63 -5.69 6.00 5.32
CA SER A 63 -4.97 4.73 5.38
C SER A 63 -5.10 4.08 6.74
N PHE A 64 -5.53 2.81 6.77
CA PHE A 64 -5.73 2.05 7.99
C PHE A 64 -4.42 1.87 8.76
N LEU A 65 -3.32 1.60 8.05
CA LEU A 65 -1.99 1.49 8.67
C LEU A 65 -1.55 2.82 9.29
N LEU A 66 -1.74 3.92 8.58
CA LEU A 66 -1.34 5.25 9.06
C LEU A 66 -2.20 5.68 10.27
N GLY A 67 -3.52 5.58 10.16
CA GLY A 67 -4.45 5.92 11.24
C GLY A 67 -4.28 5.02 12.47
N GLY A 68 -4.07 3.72 12.28
CA GLY A 68 -3.78 2.79 13.37
C GLY A 68 -2.48 3.13 14.11
N LEU A 69 -1.40 3.43 13.39
CA LEU A 69 -0.14 3.86 14.01
C LEU A 69 -0.24 5.22 14.67
N ALA A 70 -0.92 6.18 14.03
CA ALA A 70 -1.15 7.49 14.59
C ALA A 70 -1.91 7.38 15.92
N LYS A 71 -3.00 6.59 15.96
CA LYS A 71 -3.75 6.33 17.20
C LYS A 71 -2.90 5.63 18.27
N LEU A 72 -2.05 4.68 17.88
CA LEU A 72 -1.20 3.95 18.82
C LEU A 72 -0.09 4.84 19.43
N ILE A 73 0.51 5.73 18.64
CA ILE A 73 1.65 6.54 19.06
C ILE A 73 1.20 7.85 19.71
N LEU A 74 0.19 8.51 19.15
CA LEU A 74 -0.30 9.81 19.64
C LEU A 74 -1.38 9.68 20.71
N GLY A 75 -2.08 8.54 20.76
CA GLY A 75 -3.11 8.28 21.77
C GLY A 75 -4.17 9.38 21.82
N ASP A 76 -4.44 9.88 23.02
CA ASP A 76 -5.49 10.87 23.32
C ASP A 76 -5.19 12.28 22.76
N VAL A 77 -3.97 12.51 22.24
CA VAL A 77 -3.62 13.76 21.55
C VAL A 77 -4.31 13.84 20.18
N LEU A 78 -4.63 12.69 19.58
CA LEU A 78 -5.27 12.61 18.29
C LEU A 78 -6.80 12.76 18.43
N LYS A 79 -7.31 13.97 18.24
CA LYS A 79 -8.74 14.29 18.33
C LYS A 79 -9.24 14.95 17.06
N GLU A 80 -10.46 14.58 16.64
CA GLU A 80 -11.09 15.18 15.46
C GLU A 80 -11.22 16.70 15.62
N GLY A 81 -10.93 17.44 14.54
CA GLY A 81 -11.03 18.91 14.52
C GLY A 81 -9.89 19.65 15.22
N THR A 82 -8.94 18.95 15.86
CA THR A 82 -7.75 19.58 16.43
C THR A 82 -6.63 19.68 15.40
N GLN A 83 -6.00 20.85 15.33
CA GLN A 83 -4.83 21.05 14.49
C GLN A 83 -3.62 20.38 15.14
N LEU A 84 -3.10 19.34 14.48
CA LEU A 84 -1.94 18.60 14.96
C LEU A 84 -0.70 19.02 14.16
N SER A 85 0.35 19.44 14.87
CA SER A 85 1.66 19.65 14.25
C SER A 85 2.41 18.33 14.19
N ILE A 86 2.71 17.86 12.97
CA ILE A 86 3.50 16.66 12.73
C ILE A 86 4.79 16.97 11.98
N ASN A 87 5.75 16.06 12.09
CA ASN A 87 6.94 16.09 11.26
C ASN A 87 6.56 15.83 9.79
N PRO A 88 7.00 16.67 8.82
CA PRO A 88 6.80 16.40 7.39
C PRO A 88 7.20 14.99 6.96
N LEU A 89 8.19 14.40 7.64
CA LEU A 89 8.67 13.05 7.38
C LEU A 89 7.55 12.00 7.41
N VAL A 90 6.53 12.18 8.25
CA VAL A 90 5.36 11.28 8.33
C VAL A 90 4.62 11.23 6.99
N LEU A 91 4.36 12.39 6.38
CA LEU A 91 3.67 12.47 5.09
C LEU A 91 4.52 11.90 3.95
N TRP A 92 5.83 12.17 3.97
CA TRP A 92 6.75 11.62 2.98
C TRP A 92 6.88 10.09 3.09
N ALA A 93 6.93 9.56 4.32
CA ALA A 93 6.97 8.14 4.58
C ALA A 93 5.66 7.46 4.17
N TRP A 94 4.51 8.07 4.53
CA TRP A 94 3.19 7.58 4.09
C TRP A 94 3.06 7.57 2.58
N ALA A 95 3.46 8.63 1.89
CA ALA A 95 3.46 8.65 0.42
C ALA A 95 4.30 7.49 -0.13
N GLY A 96 5.51 7.24 0.39
CA GLY A 96 6.33 6.09 0.00
C GLY A 96 5.65 4.73 0.24
N LEU A 97 4.98 4.57 1.38
CA LEU A 97 4.22 3.36 1.71
C LEU A 97 3.03 3.17 0.76
N LEU A 98 2.32 4.24 0.40
CA LEU A 98 1.18 4.23 -0.53
C LEU A 98 1.62 3.79 -1.92
N ILE A 99 2.74 4.33 -2.40
CA ILE A 99 3.37 3.91 -3.67
C ILE A 99 3.63 2.41 -3.67
N ASN A 100 4.24 1.92 -2.59
CA ASN A 100 4.62 0.52 -2.47
C ASN A 100 3.38 -0.40 -2.34
N ALA A 101 2.33 0.10 -1.68
CA ALA A 101 1.05 -0.57 -1.57
C ALA A 101 0.35 -0.71 -2.93
N ILE A 102 0.38 0.34 -3.76
CA ILE A 102 -0.15 0.28 -5.13
C ILE A 102 0.60 -0.76 -5.96
N ASN A 103 1.93 -0.82 -5.86
CA ASN A 103 2.73 -1.86 -6.53
C ASN A 103 2.44 -3.28 -5.99
N SER A 104 1.97 -3.38 -4.75
CA SER A 104 1.58 -4.64 -4.11
C SER A 104 0.16 -5.09 -4.44
N ILE A 105 -0.59 -4.33 -5.25
CA ILE A 105 -1.93 -4.71 -5.68
C ILE A 105 -1.85 -5.98 -6.57
N PRO A 106 -2.70 -7.00 -6.35
CA PRO A 106 -2.65 -8.26 -7.08
C PRO A 106 -3.24 -8.14 -8.50
N ALA A 107 -2.67 -7.29 -9.35
CA ALA A 107 -3.15 -7.02 -10.71
C ALA A 107 -2.01 -6.88 -11.73
N GLY A 108 -2.14 -7.57 -12.87
CA GLY A 108 -1.24 -7.44 -14.02
C GLY A 108 0.23 -7.69 -13.74
N GLU A 109 1.10 -6.89 -14.36
CA GLU A 109 2.56 -6.99 -14.20
C GLU A 109 3.12 -6.36 -12.92
N LEU A 110 2.26 -5.80 -12.05
CA LEU A 110 2.67 -5.26 -10.76
C LEU A 110 3.35 -6.35 -9.90
N ASP A 111 4.17 -5.92 -8.94
CA ASP A 111 4.84 -6.84 -8.01
C ASP A 111 3.82 -7.72 -7.28
N GLY A 112 2.68 -7.15 -6.85
CA GLY A 112 1.57 -7.91 -6.26
C GLY A 112 0.94 -8.93 -7.21
N GLY A 113 0.83 -8.61 -8.51
CA GLY A 113 0.34 -9.54 -9.54
C GLY A 113 1.28 -10.72 -9.75
N ARG A 114 2.60 -10.46 -9.75
CA ARG A 114 3.66 -11.48 -9.85
C ARG A 114 3.73 -12.34 -8.58
N ILE A 115 3.58 -11.75 -7.40
CA ILE A 115 3.46 -12.46 -6.12
C ILE A 115 2.23 -13.37 -6.13
N ALA A 116 1.06 -12.86 -6.55
CA ALA A 116 -0.16 -13.65 -6.66
C ALA A 116 -0.04 -14.80 -7.67
N LEU A 117 0.62 -14.56 -8.81
CA LEU A 117 0.93 -15.60 -9.79
C LEU A 117 1.85 -16.68 -9.20
N ALA A 118 2.91 -16.26 -8.54
CA ALA A 118 3.88 -17.17 -7.95
C ALA A 118 3.25 -18.06 -6.87
N MET A 119 2.34 -17.53 -6.05
CA MET A 119 1.71 -18.28 -4.95
C MET A 119 0.53 -19.16 -5.39
N TRP A 120 -0.35 -18.66 -6.25
CA TRP A 120 -1.62 -19.36 -6.58
C TRP A 120 -1.77 -19.78 -8.05
N GLY A 121 -0.78 -19.49 -8.89
CA GLY A 121 -0.80 -19.85 -10.31
C GLY A 121 -1.69 -18.95 -11.17
N ARG A 122 -1.66 -19.19 -12.49
CA ARG A 122 -2.24 -18.28 -13.51
C ARG A 122 -3.74 -18.06 -13.34
N LYS A 123 -4.49 -19.12 -13.05
CA LYS A 123 -5.96 -19.06 -12.99
C LYS A 123 -6.44 -18.19 -11.83
N VAL A 124 -5.82 -18.31 -10.66
CA VAL A 124 -6.20 -17.52 -9.47
C VAL A 124 -5.70 -16.10 -9.60
N SER A 125 -4.44 -15.89 -10.01
CA SER A 125 -3.88 -14.55 -10.22
C SER A 125 -4.68 -13.74 -11.24
N SER A 126 -5.08 -14.35 -12.37
CA SER A 126 -5.91 -13.67 -13.36
C SER A 126 -7.29 -13.29 -12.81
N ARG A 127 -7.92 -14.16 -12.00
CA ARG A 127 -9.21 -13.86 -11.36
C ARG A 127 -9.08 -12.72 -10.35
N LEU A 128 -8.04 -12.75 -9.51
CA LEU A 128 -7.76 -11.69 -8.55
C LEU A 128 -7.55 -10.36 -9.26
N GLY A 129 -6.72 -10.33 -10.30
CA GLY A 129 -6.51 -9.12 -11.11
C GLY A 129 -7.81 -8.59 -11.70
N SER A 130 -8.63 -9.45 -12.31
CA SER A 130 -9.94 -9.03 -12.85
C SER A 130 -10.88 -8.48 -11.77
N VAL A 131 -10.95 -9.12 -10.60
CA VAL A 131 -11.78 -8.65 -9.47
C VAL A 131 -11.27 -7.31 -8.96
N THR A 132 -9.96 -7.13 -8.80
CA THR A 132 -9.35 -5.87 -8.37
C THR A 132 -9.66 -4.74 -9.34
N ILE A 133 -9.51 -4.97 -10.65
CA ILE A 133 -9.83 -3.97 -11.68
C ILE A 133 -11.33 -3.63 -11.66
N ALA A 134 -12.20 -4.64 -11.52
CA ALA A 134 -13.64 -4.43 -11.45
C ALA A 134 -14.04 -3.61 -10.22
N LEU A 135 -13.45 -3.89 -9.05
CA LEU A 135 -13.69 -3.13 -7.83
C LEU A 135 -13.19 -1.68 -7.96
N LEU A 136 -11.99 -1.47 -8.50
CA LEU A 136 -11.46 -0.12 -8.75
C LEU A 136 -12.30 0.65 -9.76
N GLY A 137 -12.76 -0.02 -10.82
CA GLY A 137 -13.65 0.54 -11.83
C GLY A 137 -15.05 0.84 -11.29
N LEU A 138 -15.52 0.10 -10.27
CA LEU A 138 -16.74 0.43 -9.57
C LEU A 138 -16.53 1.62 -8.62
N SER A 139 -15.42 1.63 -7.88
CA SER A 139 -15.06 2.73 -6.97
C SER A 139 -14.85 4.06 -7.70
N SER A 140 -14.36 4.03 -8.95
CA SER A 140 -14.16 5.25 -9.74
C SER A 140 -15.46 5.99 -10.09
N LEU A 141 -16.61 5.32 -10.01
CA LEU A 141 -17.92 5.97 -10.22
C LEU A 141 -18.34 6.85 -9.03
N PHE A 142 -17.74 6.64 -7.86
CA PHE A 142 -18.11 7.31 -6.61
C PHE A 142 -17.09 8.37 -6.16
N SER A 143 -15.90 8.41 -6.77
CA SER A 143 -14.84 9.33 -6.37
C SER A 143 -13.89 9.64 -7.52
N ASP A 144 -13.65 10.94 -7.75
CA ASP A 144 -12.65 11.43 -8.70
C ASP A 144 -11.25 10.87 -8.40
N VAL A 145 -10.91 10.77 -7.11
CA VAL A 145 -9.62 10.21 -6.65
C VAL A 145 -9.50 8.73 -7.04
N ALA A 146 -10.57 7.96 -6.85
CA ALA A 146 -10.60 6.55 -7.27
C ALA A 146 -10.50 6.41 -8.80
N PHE A 147 -11.07 7.34 -9.56
CA PHE A 147 -10.92 7.39 -11.01
C PHE A 147 -9.47 7.59 -11.44
N TYR A 148 -8.75 8.56 -10.85
CA TYR A 148 -7.32 8.75 -11.14
C TYR A 148 -6.50 7.49 -10.86
N TRP A 149 -6.73 6.84 -9.72
CA TRP A 149 -6.03 5.59 -9.38
C TRP A 149 -6.40 4.42 -10.29
N ALA A 150 -7.67 4.29 -10.67
CA ALA A 150 -8.12 3.25 -11.60
C ALA A 150 -7.45 3.40 -12.97
N VAL A 151 -7.39 4.63 -13.50
CA VAL A 151 -6.68 4.92 -14.76
C VAL A 151 -5.19 4.60 -14.61
N LEU A 152 -4.54 5.05 -13.54
CA LEU A 152 -3.12 4.82 -13.30
C LEU A 152 -2.78 3.32 -13.22
N ILE A 153 -3.56 2.55 -12.46
CA ILE A 153 -3.39 1.08 -12.35
C ILE A 153 -3.66 0.42 -13.70
N PHE A 154 -4.66 0.89 -14.44
CA PHE A 154 -4.97 0.37 -15.78
C PHE A 154 -3.81 0.55 -16.77
N PHE A 155 -3.04 1.63 -16.65
CA PHE A 155 -1.85 1.86 -17.46
C PHE A 155 -0.62 1.09 -16.97
N LEU A 156 -0.50 0.83 -15.67
CA LEU A 156 0.62 0.10 -15.08
C LEU A 156 0.53 -1.43 -15.28
N GLN A 157 -0.68 -1.99 -15.34
CA GLN A 157 -0.91 -3.43 -15.44
C GLN A 157 -0.57 -4.07 -16.80
N ARG A 158 0.14 -3.38 -17.70
CA ARG A 158 0.23 -3.74 -19.12
C ARG A 158 0.90 -5.09 -19.37
N GLY A 159 0.09 -6.10 -19.69
CA GLY A 159 0.51 -7.36 -20.31
C GLY A 159 0.22 -8.59 -19.44
N PRO A 160 0.03 -9.77 -20.06
CA PRO A 160 0.09 -11.01 -19.31
C PRO A 160 1.52 -11.21 -18.79
N ILE A 161 1.64 -11.59 -17.51
CA ILE A 161 2.95 -11.92 -16.92
C ILE A 161 3.62 -13.01 -17.78
N ALA A 162 4.88 -12.76 -18.14
CA ALA A 162 5.67 -13.63 -19.01
C ALA A 162 5.63 -15.11 -18.55
N PRO A 163 5.65 -16.08 -19.50
CA PRO A 163 5.72 -17.49 -19.17
C PRO A 163 6.97 -17.80 -18.34
N LEU A 164 6.84 -18.62 -17.30
CA LEU A 164 7.99 -19.17 -16.58
C LEU A 164 8.48 -20.44 -17.29
N SER A 165 9.75 -20.82 -17.08
CA SER A 165 10.27 -22.09 -17.59
C SER A 165 9.59 -23.28 -16.93
N GLU A 166 9.24 -23.16 -15.64
CA GLU A 166 8.55 -24.17 -14.86
C GLU A 166 7.51 -23.54 -13.93
N GLU A 167 6.25 -23.99 -14.03
CA GLU A 167 5.13 -23.51 -13.21
C GLU A 167 4.55 -24.57 -12.25
N ILE A 168 5.17 -25.76 -12.22
CA ILE A 168 4.67 -26.93 -11.48
C ILE A 168 5.17 -26.92 -10.03
N THR A 169 6.44 -26.56 -9.80
CA THR A 169 6.99 -26.50 -8.44
C THR A 169 6.30 -25.43 -7.60
N GLU A 170 5.85 -25.82 -6.40
CA GLU A 170 5.34 -24.88 -5.43
C GLU A 170 6.49 -24.13 -4.73
N PRO A 171 6.35 -22.82 -4.46
CA PRO A 171 7.34 -22.07 -3.70
C PRO A 171 7.37 -22.53 -2.23
N GLU A 172 8.51 -22.34 -1.56
CA GLU A 172 8.61 -22.70 -0.13
C GLU A 172 7.64 -21.88 0.74
N ASN A 173 7.09 -22.50 1.79
CA ASN A 173 6.08 -21.89 2.67
C ASN A 173 6.51 -20.57 3.32
N SER A 174 7.80 -20.39 3.59
CA SER A 174 8.36 -19.14 4.16
C SER A 174 8.14 -17.95 3.23
N TYR A 175 8.40 -18.11 1.93
CA TYR A 175 8.22 -17.07 0.93
C TYR A 175 6.74 -16.84 0.60
N ILE A 176 5.91 -17.88 0.70
CA ILE A 176 4.45 -17.72 0.61
C ILE A 176 3.95 -16.81 1.74
N GLY A 177 4.38 -17.06 2.99
CA GLY A 177 4.03 -16.22 4.13
C GLY A 177 4.45 -14.76 3.93
N LEU A 178 5.64 -14.54 3.37
CA LEU A 178 6.15 -13.21 3.02
C LEU A 178 5.29 -12.55 1.93
N GLY A 179 4.94 -13.28 0.86
CA GLY A 179 4.07 -12.77 -0.20
C GLY A 179 2.68 -12.37 0.30
N VAL A 180 2.06 -13.20 1.16
CA VAL A 180 0.79 -12.88 1.81
C VAL A 180 0.92 -11.63 2.70
N ALA A 181 2.01 -11.51 3.46
CA ALA A 181 2.25 -10.34 4.30
C ALA A 181 2.37 -9.05 3.47
N ILE A 182 3.04 -9.08 2.31
CA ILE A 182 3.13 -7.93 1.39
C ILE A 182 1.75 -7.53 0.88
N LEU A 183 0.97 -8.49 0.38
CA LEU A 183 -0.37 -8.21 -0.16
C LEU A 183 -1.29 -7.65 0.93
N PHE A 184 -1.21 -8.22 2.13
CA PHE A 184 -1.98 -7.76 3.29
C PHE A 184 -1.56 -6.35 3.73
N LEU A 185 -0.27 -6.05 3.79
CA LEU A 185 0.22 -4.73 4.20
C LEU A 185 -0.12 -3.67 3.14
N GLY A 186 -0.04 -4.01 1.85
CA GLY A 186 -0.54 -3.15 0.77
C GLY A 186 -2.04 -2.86 0.91
N LEU A 187 -2.84 -3.88 1.26
CA LEU A 187 -4.27 -3.69 1.53
C LEU A 187 -4.51 -2.75 2.72
N LEU A 188 -3.78 -2.90 3.83
CA LEU A 188 -3.91 -2.02 5.01
C LEU A 188 -3.52 -0.57 4.71
N VAL A 189 -2.59 -0.34 3.80
CA VAL A 189 -2.22 1.03 3.40
C VAL A 189 -3.31 1.65 2.53
N CYS A 190 -3.92 0.89 1.62
CA CYS A 190 -4.93 1.38 0.68
C CYS A 190 -6.35 1.48 1.28
N LEU A 191 -6.66 0.73 2.33
CA LEU A 191 -7.97 0.80 2.98
C LEU A 191 -8.06 2.05 3.87
N PRO A 192 -9.18 2.80 3.82
CA PRO A 192 -9.38 3.92 4.73
C PRO A 192 -9.59 3.40 6.16
N TYR A 193 -9.15 4.19 7.15
CA TYR A 193 -9.37 3.91 8.56
C TYR A 193 -10.81 4.28 8.95
N PRO A 194 -11.64 3.32 9.40
CA PRO A 194 -13.08 3.56 9.58
C PRO A 194 -13.45 4.12 10.95
N PHE A 195 -12.52 4.14 11.92
CA PHE A 195 -12.83 4.51 13.30
C PHE A 195 -12.50 5.97 13.56
N LEU A 196 -13.36 6.67 14.28
CA LEU A 196 -13.08 8.02 14.76
C LEU A 196 -11.97 7.98 15.83
N PHE A 197 -11.13 9.02 15.87
CA PHE A 197 -10.04 9.08 16.84
C PHE A 197 -10.54 9.40 18.26
N ASP A 198 -11.49 10.34 18.42
CA ASP A 198 -12.31 10.53 19.63
C ASP A 198 -13.50 11.50 19.32
N PRO A 199 -14.78 11.20 19.67
CA PRO A 199 -15.95 12.00 19.25
C PRO A 199 -16.28 13.21 20.14
N SER A 200 -15.46 13.53 21.15
CA SER A 200 -15.75 14.55 22.18
C SER A 200 -15.88 16.00 21.68
N GLN A 201 -15.73 16.25 20.37
CA GLN A 201 -15.96 17.56 19.73
C GLN A 201 -17.08 17.55 18.68
N VAL A 202 -17.57 16.38 18.25
CA VAL A 202 -18.68 16.30 17.25
C VAL A 202 -20.03 16.56 17.91
N THR A 203 -20.11 16.39 19.23
CA THR A 203 -21.33 16.59 20.04
C THR A 203 -21.50 18.01 20.58
N ASP A 204 -20.52 18.90 20.40
CA ASP A 204 -20.58 20.30 20.90
C ASP A 204 -21.10 21.31 19.84
N PHE A 205 -21.57 20.85 18.68
CA PHE A 205 -22.29 21.68 17.72
C PHE A 205 -23.81 21.53 17.88
N ASP A 206 -24.33 21.95 19.04
CA ASP A 206 -25.73 22.34 19.19
C ASP A 206 -25.83 23.87 19.01
N PHE A 207 -26.31 24.31 17.84
CA PHE A 207 -27.06 25.58 17.63
C PHE A 207 -28.01 25.45 16.44
#